data_AF-A0A1I6WJV0-F1
#
_entry.id   AF-A0A1I6WJV0-F1
#
_cell.length_a   1.000
_cell.length_b   1.000
_cell.length_c   1.000
_cell.angle_alpha   90.00
_cell.angle_beta   90.00
_cell.angle_gamma   90.00
#
_symmetry.space_group_name_H-M   'P 1'
#
loop_
_entity.id
_entity.type
_entity.pdbx_description
1 polymer ?
#
loop_
_entity_poly.entity_id
_entity_poly.type
_entity_poly.pdbx_seq_one_letter_code
_entity_poly.pdbx_strand_id
1 'polypeptide(L)'
;MLKRFHTFQQIVFQAENFEIEFIASQSRPRARIIGHTAFQVILKKLNQLLHDQSISDHHYKLLKIIYILAYRTGMRINEILGLRVKDIEGLNQFSIWVQPYGSKKQGSQHLLKTDSAERIVPAYALLKDDEYQFFSDFVVEKRLENKKSLYLFSNLNENKKLNKHTVTVPLKLILNQVFKGHHYSFHSFRHTAANHLSLLLNCEYAPLVQKLTDYSENEYQKIRAELLQNQHGQNHWFVIAHLLGHIEPVETFKSYIHLSYLIAGQKLLKHHPDMPNELAKKIMGYNATFKNLKITTDEKDFNFEKNQAVLATILLNDQTNWLQSNATDILNELSVQTNQPHDFFAFFAGTEDSKISLQRFYETLNLLETTHDPKSAAQRICLPEELVNYWYENALNLADIKSKKGNPRLFSIDSSTLLKPAMLDTAEELHAVTYFFEHLQKITRKNPIQIEFILNVFLSRVTASHTGIHYRWKDINQLEHFYSQVKALFPAKFWHLFGQDLQTKLDAKQQPQLFKLAKASTDKHPVVFQKVC
;
A
#
# COMPACT_ATOMS: atom_id res chain seq x y z
N MET A 1 -21.25 -21.27 -34.02
CA MET A 1 -20.20 -20.77 -34.93
C MET A 1 -18.88 -21.52 -34.71
N LEU A 2 -18.30 -21.50 -33.51
CA LEU A 2 -17.05 -22.22 -33.16
C LEU A 2 -17.04 -23.71 -33.54
N LYS A 3 -18.12 -24.45 -33.25
CA LYS A 3 -18.23 -25.88 -33.62
C LYS A 3 -18.15 -26.12 -35.13
N ARG A 4 -18.78 -25.26 -35.93
CA ARG A 4 -18.72 -25.34 -37.40
C ARG A 4 -17.35 -24.94 -37.95
N PHE A 5 -16.70 -23.94 -37.35
CA PHE A 5 -15.33 -23.55 -37.72
C PHE A 5 -14.32 -24.64 -37.37
N HIS A 6 -14.48 -25.29 -36.21
CA HIS A 6 -13.68 -26.46 -35.84
C HIS A 6 -13.89 -27.60 -36.82
N THR A 7 -15.14 -27.95 -37.14
CA THR A 7 -15.44 -28.97 -38.17
C THR A 7 -14.82 -28.63 -39.53
N PHE A 8 -14.83 -27.36 -39.94
CA PHE A 8 -14.13 -26.93 -41.16
C PHE A 8 -12.62 -27.16 -41.06
N GLN A 9 -11.99 -26.84 -39.92
CA GLN A 9 -10.57 -27.09 -39.70
C GLN A 9 -10.21 -28.58 -39.73
N GLN A 10 -11.07 -29.44 -39.17
CA GLN A 10 -10.91 -30.89 -39.23
C GLN A 10 -10.95 -31.41 -40.68
N ILE A 11 -11.89 -30.90 -41.48
CA ILE A 11 -12.09 -31.36 -42.86
C ILE A 11 -10.97 -30.86 -43.77
N VAL A 12 -10.60 -29.59 -43.66
CA VAL A 12 -9.69 -28.94 -44.62
C VAL A 12 -8.21 -29.08 -44.22
N PHE A 13 -7.92 -29.03 -42.92
CA PHE A 13 -6.54 -29.00 -42.41
C PHE A 13 -6.18 -30.24 -41.57
N GLN A 14 -7.05 -31.26 -41.51
CA GLN A 14 -6.86 -32.47 -40.71
C GLN A 14 -6.56 -32.19 -39.23
N ALA A 15 -7.12 -31.10 -38.70
CA ALA A 15 -6.94 -30.74 -37.30
C ALA A 15 -7.57 -31.80 -36.37
N GLU A 16 -6.94 -32.05 -35.22
CA GLU A 16 -7.46 -33.00 -34.22
C GLU A 16 -8.84 -32.60 -33.69
N ASN A 17 -9.65 -33.61 -33.34
CA ASN A 17 -10.94 -33.38 -32.70
C ASN A 17 -10.76 -32.97 -31.24
N PHE A 18 -11.37 -31.85 -30.82
CA PHE A 18 -11.45 -31.49 -29.40
C PHE A 18 -12.89 -31.18 -29.01
N GLU A 19 -13.28 -31.60 -27.81
CA GLU A 19 -14.59 -31.30 -27.26
C GLU A 19 -14.67 -29.83 -26.85
N ILE A 20 -15.61 -29.10 -27.45
CA ILE A 20 -15.97 -27.76 -26.97
C ILE A 20 -16.85 -27.96 -25.73
N GLU A 21 -16.22 -28.10 -24.57
CA GLU A 21 -16.92 -28.05 -23.28
C GLU A 21 -17.73 -26.74 -23.17
N PHE A 22 -18.93 -26.82 -22.60
CA PHE A 22 -19.77 -25.64 -22.38
C PHE A 22 -19.04 -24.62 -21.50
N ILE A 23 -18.72 -23.46 -22.09
CA ILE A 23 -18.04 -22.30 -21.48
C ILE A 23 -18.73 -21.80 -20.19
N ALA A 24 -19.98 -22.21 -19.94
CA ALA A 24 -20.80 -21.77 -18.81
C ALA A 24 -20.43 -22.39 -17.45
N SER A 25 -19.76 -23.56 -17.40
CA SER A 25 -19.45 -24.27 -16.14
C SER A 25 -17.98 -24.21 -15.72
N GLN A 26 -17.11 -23.58 -16.50
CA GLN A 26 -15.69 -23.53 -16.18
C GLN A 26 -15.39 -22.49 -15.09
N SER A 27 -14.72 -22.93 -14.03
CA SER A 27 -14.04 -22.07 -13.05
C SER A 27 -13.06 -21.16 -13.78
N ARG A 28 -13.42 -19.88 -13.96
CA ARG A 28 -12.54 -18.90 -14.59
C ARG A 28 -11.52 -18.41 -13.55
N PRO A 29 -10.21 -18.59 -13.76
CA PRO A 29 -9.21 -18.00 -12.89
C PRO A 29 -9.40 -16.49 -12.90
N ARG A 30 -9.43 -15.87 -11.72
CA ARG A 30 -9.50 -14.41 -11.64
C ARG A 30 -8.15 -13.86 -12.10
N ALA A 31 -8.11 -13.32 -13.32
CA ALA A 31 -6.92 -12.65 -13.85
C ALA A 31 -6.59 -11.42 -12.98
N ARG A 32 -5.63 -11.59 -12.06
CA ARG A 32 -5.17 -10.54 -11.14
C ARG A 32 -3.73 -10.19 -11.50
N ILE A 33 -3.56 -9.56 -12.65
CA ILE A 33 -2.27 -9.06 -13.14
C ILE A 33 -2.03 -7.68 -12.50
N ILE A 34 -0.94 -7.56 -11.77
CA ILE A 34 -0.42 -6.28 -11.25
C ILE A 34 0.39 -5.63 -12.37
N GLY A 35 -0.14 -4.56 -12.98
CA GLY A 35 0.58 -3.78 -13.99
C GLY A 35 1.81 -3.06 -13.41
N HIS A 36 2.75 -2.67 -14.28
CA HIS A 36 4.01 -2.07 -13.84
C HIS A 36 3.84 -0.82 -12.98
N THR A 37 2.90 0.08 -13.31
CA THR A 37 2.64 1.29 -12.51
C THR A 37 2.24 0.92 -11.07
N ALA A 38 1.38 -0.08 -10.91
CA ALA A 38 0.99 -0.54 -9.58
C ALA A 38 2.14 -1.19 -8.82
N PHE A 39 3.02 -1.94 -9.50
CA PHE A 39 4.21 -2.51 -8.87
C PHE A 39 5.20 -1.44 -8.41
N GLN A 40 5.41 -0.40 -9.21
CA GLN A 40 6.23 0.75 -8.83
C GLN A 40 5.65 1.46 -7.60
N VAL A 41 4.33 1.62 -7.53
CA VAL A 41 3.66 2.15 -6.32
C VAL A 41 3.88 1.24 -5.11
N ILE A 42 3.82 -0.09 -5.28
CA ILE A 42 4.10 -1.03 -4.18
C ILE A 42 5.51 -0.82 -3.63
N LEU A 43 6.52 -0.72 -4.50
CA LEU A 43 7.90 -0.49 -4.08
C LEU A 43 8.10 0.90 -3.46
N LYS A 44 7.50 1.96 -4.02
CA LYS A 44 7.58 3.31 -3.44
C LYS A 44 6.88 3.40 -2.08
N LYS A 45 5.72 2.75 -1.90
CA LYS A 45 5.07 2.67 -0.59
C LYS A 45 5.93 1.92 0.43
N LEU A 46 6.65 0.89 0.00
CA LEU A 46 7.62 0.21 0.86
C LEU A 46 8.81 1.12 1.24
N ASN A 47 9.32 1.93 0.30
CA ASN A 47 10.33 2.95 0.61
C ASN A 47 9.80 4.00 1.59
N GLN A 48 8.54 4.43 1.41
CA GLN A 48 7.89 5.37 2.32
C GLN A 48 7.79 4.78 3.73
N LEU A 49 7.45 3.50 3.88
CA LEU A 49 7.43 2.85 5.20
C LEU A 49 8.81 2.84 5.88
N LEU A 50 9.90 2.69 5.12
CA LEU A 50 11.26 2.79 5.64
C LEU A 50 11.59 4.24 6.05
N HIS A 51 11.30 5.21 5.17
CA HIS A 51 11.54 6.63 5.40
C HIS A 51 10.77 7.15 6.63
N ASP A 52 9.50 6.76 6.75
CA ASP A 52 8.64 7.08 7.90
C ASP A 52 8.96 6.19 9.13
N GLN A 53 10.09 5.45 9.11
CA GLN A 53 10.61 4.56 10.17
C GLN A 53 9.60 3.54 10.71
N SER A 54 8.59 3.20 9.92
CA SER A 54 7.51 2.27 10.29
C SER A 54 7.91 0.81 10.12
N ILE A 55 9.02 0.55 9.42
CA ILE A 55 9.68 -0.75 9.29
C ILE A 55 11.20 -0.58 9.42
N SER A 56 11.90 -1.60 9.91
CA SER A 56 13.36 -1.57 9.99
C SER A 56 14.02 -1.74 8.62
N ASP A 57 15.27 -1.29 8.46
CA ASP A 57 16.08 -1.49 7.25
C ASP A 57 16.15 -2.97 6.83
N HIS A 58 16.39 -3.85 7.80
CA HIS A 58 16.40 -5.29 7.57
C HIS A 58 15.06 -5.79 7.01
N HIS A 59 13.94 -5.40 7.62
CA HIS A 59 12.62 -5.83 7.17
C HIS A 59 12.26 -5.25 5.80
N TYR A 60 12.62 -4.00 5.54
CA TYR A 60 12.51 -3.35 4.24
C TYR A 60 13.26 -4.13 3.15
N LYS A 61 14.55 -4.44 3.37
CA LYS A 61 15.38 -5.20 2.42
C LYS A 61 14.74 -6.55 2.09
N LEU A 62 14.33 -7.30 3.13
CA LEU A 62 13.64 -8.59 2.96
C LEU A 62 12.40 -8.45 2.08
N LEU A 63 11.47 -7.55 2.43
CA LEU A 63 10.22 -7.39 1.71
C LEU A 63 10.44 -6.95 0.26
N LYS A 64 11.34 -5.99 0.04
CA LYS A 64 11.63 -5.45 -1.29
C LYS A 64 12.16 -6.54 -2.21
N ILE A 65 13.16 -7.30 -1.76
CA ILE A 65 13.72 -8.42 -2.54
C ILE A 65 12.67 -9.50 -2.79
N ILE A 66 11.90 -9.89 -1.77
CA ILE A 66 10.86 -10.92 -1.91
C ILE A 66 9.80 -10.50 -2.95
N TYR A 67 9.37 -9.24 -2.96
CA TYR A 67 8.40 -8.74 -3.94
C TYR A 67 8.99 -8.66 -5.35
N ILE A 68 10.24 -8.21 -5.50
CA ILE A 68 10.97 -8.21 -6.77
C ILE A 68 11.07 -9.64 -7.33
N LEU A 69 11.56 -10.59 -6.53
CA LEU A 69 11.68 -11.98 -6.95
C LEU A 69 10.32 -12.54 -7.36
N ALA A 70 9.27 -12.33 -6.57
CA ALA A 70 7.92 -12.80 -6.91
C ALA A 70 7.40 -12.18 -8.22
N TYR A 71 7.59 -10.88 -8.42
CA TYR A 71 7.11 -10.12 -9.58
C TYR A 71 7.83 -10.52 -10.87
N ARG A 72 9.16 -10.72 -10.82
CA ARG A 72 9.99 -11.03 -11.98
C ARG A 72 9.97 -12.51 -12.35
N THR A 73 9.98 -13.40 -11.35
CA THR A 73 10.19 -14.84 -11.56
C THR A 73 8.92 -15.69 -11.43
N GLY A 74 7.87 -15.17 -10.78
CA GLY A 74 6.65 -15.91 -10.52
C GLY A 74 6.79 -17.08 -9.53
N MET A 75 7.89 -17.13 -8.78
CA MET A 75 8.06 -18.11 -7.71
C MET A 75 6.93 -18.03 -6.67
N ARG A 76 6.52 -19.19 -6.15
CA ARG A 76 5.50 -19.23 -5.08
C ARG A 76 6.12 -18.73 -3.78
N ILE A 77 5.31 -18.08 -2.93
CA ILE A 77 5.78 -17.54 -1.65
C ILE A 77 6.54 -18.57 -0.80
N ASN A 78 6.06 -19.82 -0.74
CA ASN A 78 6.72 -20.86 0.04
C ASN A 78 8.06 -21.29 -0.55
N GLU A 79 8.24 -21.19 -1.87
CA GLU A 79 9.50 -21.42 -2.58
C GLU A 79 10.49 -20.30 -2.19
N ILE A 80 10.09 -19.03 -2.32
CA ILE A 80 10.93 -17.87 -1.98
C ILE A 80 11.36 -17.90 -0.51
N LEU A 81 10.41 -18.05 0.42
CA LEU A 81 10.73 -18.10 1.86
C LEU A 81 11.51 -19.37 2.26
N GLY A 82 11.52 -20.38 1.39
CA GLY A 82 12.30 -21.60 1.59
C GLY A 82 13.74 -21.48 1.11
N LEU A 83 14.14 -20.41 0.42
CA LEU A 83 15.49 -20.31 -0.11
C LEU A 83 16.53 -20.23 1.01
N ARG A 84 17.63 -20.96 0.84
CA ARG A 84 18.85 -20.85 1.64
C ARG A 84 19.92 -20.16 0.80
N VAL A 85 20.92 -19.59 1.46
CA VAL A 85 22.03 -18.91 0.78
C VAL A 85 22.74 -19.83 -0.22
N LYS A 86 22.89 -21.10 0.12
CA LYS A 86 23.50 -22.11 -0.77
C LYS A 86 22.67 -22.46 -2.01
N ASP A 87 21.39 -22.13 -2.00
CA ASP A 87 20.49 -22.36 -3.14
C ASP A 87 20.63 -21.23 -4.18
N ILE A 88 21.44 -20.20 -3.88
CA ILE A 88 21.84 -19.15 -4.83
C ILE A 88 23.19 -19.52 -5.41
N GLU A 89 23.19 -19.91 -6.68
CA GLU A 89 24.36 -20.38 -7.43
C GLU A 89 25.02 -19.24 -8.21
N GLY A 90 26.32 -19.35 -8.46
CA GLY A 90 27.10 -18.36 -9.21
C GLY A 90 27.76 -17.29 -8.32
N LEU A 91 28.75 -16.61 -8.89
CA LEU A 91 29.50 -15.50 -8.25
C LEU A 91 29.04 -14.12 -8.71
N ASN A 92 28.84 -13.96 -10.02
CA ASN A 92 28.44 -12.68 -10.64
C ASN A 92 27.13 -12.77 -11.41
N GLN A 93 26.65 -13.99 -11.69
CA GLN A 93 25.39 -14.28 -12.37
C GLN A 93 24.60 -15.23 -11.48
N PHE A 94 23.72 -14.67 -10.64
CA PHE A 94 22.97 -15.47 -9.68
C PHE A 94 21.80 -16.21 -10.32
N SER A 95 21.82 -17.52 -10.13
CA SER A 95 20.72 -18.44 -10.43
C SER A 95 20.17 -19.00 -9.13
N ILE A 96 18.86 -19.20 -9.07
CA ILE A 96 18.16 -19.68 -7.88
C ILE A 96 17.74 -21.12 -8.11
N TRP A 97 18.29 -22.05 -7.35
CA TRP A 97 17.89 -23.45 -7.37
C TRP A 97 16.72 -23.68 -6.40
N VAL A 98 15.52 -23.79 -6.96
CA VAL A 98 14.30 -24.12 -6.21
C VAL A 98 14.26 -25.64 -6.02
N GLN A 99 14.45 -26.12 -4.80
CA GLN A 99 14.51 -27.56 -4.50
C GLN A 99 13.88 -27.90 -3.14
N PRO A 100 13.33 -29.11 -2.96
CA PRO A 100 12.91 -29.59 -1.64
C PRO A 100 14.13 -29.91 -0.77
N TYR A 101 13.97 -29.88 0.56
CA TYR A 101 15.02 -30.30 1.47
C TYR A 101 14.50 -30.62 2.87
N GLY A 102 15.40 -31.14 3.72
CA GLY A 102 15.14 -31.39 5.13
C GLY A 102 14.28 -32.63 5.36
N SER A 103 13.90 -32.87 6.61
CA SER A 103 13.08 -34.02 6.98
C SER A 103 12.00 -33.64 7.98
N LYS A 104 10.84 -34.30 7.90
CA LYS A 104 9.74 -34.10 8.85
C LYS A 104 10.18 -34.36 10.29
N LYS A 105 11.06 -35.36 10.49
CA LYS A 105 11.60 -35.75 11.80
C LYS A 105 12.42 -34.65 12.47
N GLN A 106 13.14 -33.85 11.67
CA GLN A 106 13.97 -32.75 12.18
C GLN A 106 13.25 -31.39 12.20
N GLY A 107 11.97 -31.33 11.83
CA GLY A 107 11.20 -30.08 11.79
C GLY A 107 11.68 -29.06 10.74
N SER A 108 12.59 -29.45 9.85
CA SER A 108 13.23 -28.59 8.85
C SER A 108 12.73 -28.82 7.42
N GLN A 109 11.61 -29.56 7.28
CA GLN A 109 11.11 -30.01 5.98
C GLN A 109 10.61 -28.82 5.14
N HIS A 110 11.18 -28.68 3.94
CA HIS A 110 10.69 -27.81 2.89
C HIS A 110 10.26 -28.67 1.70
N LEU A 111 8.96 -28.67 1.41
CA LEU A 111 8.37 -29.36 0.26
C LEU A 111 7.99 -28.36 -0.82
N LEU A 112 8.13 -28.80 -2.06
CA LEU A 112 7.55 -28.14 -3.21
C LEU A 112 6.11 -28.62 -3.44
N LYS A 113 5.33 -27.90 -4.25
CA LYS A 113 3.93 -28.26 -4.53
C LYS A 113 3.84 -29.60 -5.29
N THR A 114 4.80 -29.84 -6.18
CA THR A 114 4.91 -31.01 -7.07
C THR A 114 6.40 -31.24 -7.35
N ASP A 115 6.78 -32.45 -7.76
CA ASP A 115 8.18 -32.77 -8.07
C ASP A 115 8.73 -31.91 -9.21
N SER A 116 7.90 -31.63 -10.21
CA SER A 116 8.24 -30.78 -11.36
C SER A 116 8.41 -29.29 -11.04
N ALA A 117 8.23 -28.90 -9.78
CA ALA A 117 8.51 -27.55 -9.33
C ALA A 117 10.01 -27.35 -9.02
N GLU A 118 10.80 -28.43 -8.93
CA GLU A 118 12.26 -28.33 -8.82
C GLU A 118 12.85 -27.78 -10.12
N ARG A 119 13.62 -26.70 -10.03
CA ARG A 119 14.14 -25.97 -11.19
C ARG A 119 15.21 -24.96 -10.83
N ILE A 120 15.92 -24.48 -11.85
CA ILE A 120 16.80 -23.33 -11.77
C ILE A 120 16.09 -22.11 -12.37
N VAL A 121 16.10 -21.00 -11.64
CA VAL A 121 15.55 -19.71 -12.09
C VAL A 121 16.71 -18.73 -12.31
N PRO A 122 16.93 -18.24 -13.54
CA PRO A 122 18.06 -17.34 -13.86
C PRO A 122 17.74 -15.90 -13.41
N ALA A 123 17.93 -15.61 -12.13
CA ALA A 123 17.64 -14.28 -11.57
C ALA A 123 18.48 -13.18 -12.23
N TYR A 124 19.73 -13.48 -12.62
CA TYR A 124 20.61 -12.54 -13.37
C TYR A 124 20.04 -12.08 -14.71
N ALA A 125 19.19 -12.89 -15.34
CA ALA A 125 18.54 -12.55 -16.60
C ALA A 125 17.20 -11.86 -16.37
N LEU A 126 16.43 -12.33 -15.37
CA LEU A 126 15.05 -11.89 -15.15
C LEU A 126 14.90 -10.60 -14.35
N LEU A 127 15.84 -10.26 -13.47
CA LEU A 127 15.79 -9.03 -12.69
C LEU A 127 16.33 -7.87 -13.53
N LYS A 128 15.78 -6.66 -13.32
CA LYS A 128 16.37 -5.44 -13.88
C LYS A 128 17.74 -5.18 -13.24
N ASP A 129 18.59 -4.40 -13.89
CA ASP A 129 19.98 -4.23 -13.42
C ASP A 129 20.06 -3.64 -11.99
N ASP A 130 19.21 -2.68 -11.64
CA ASP A 130 19.12 -2.09 -10.29
C ASP A 130 18.55 -3.06 -9.25
N GLU A 131 17.51 -3.81 -9.64
CA GLU A 131 16.90 -4.86 -8.82
C GLU A 131 17.87 -6.02 -8.56
N TYR A 132 18.64 -6.41 -9.58
CA TYR A 132 19.65 -7.45 -9.52
C TYR A 132 20.81 -7.03 -8.63
N GLN A 133 21.30 -5.80 -8.76
CA GLN A 133 22.35 -5.28 -7.89
C GLN A 133 21.92 -5.32 -6.42
N PHE A 134 20.71 -4.83 -6.13
CA PHE A 134 20.17 -4.84 -4.76
C PHE A 134 20.01 -6.26 -4.19
N PHE A 135 19.56 -7.21 -5.02
CA PHE A 135 19.51 -8.62 -4.63
C PHE A 135 20.91 -9.22 -4.44
N SER A 136 21.84 -8.86 -5.32
CA SER A 136 23.20 -9.38 -5.32
C SER A 136 23.94 -8.97 -4.05
N ASP A 137 23.89 -7.69 -3.69
CA ASP A 137 24.51 -7.14 -2.49
C ASP A 137 23.99 -7.88 -1.24
N PHE A 138 22.68 -8.09 -1.15
CA PHE A 138 22.07 -8.82 -0.04
C PHE A 138 22.53 -10.29 0.03
N VAL A 139 22.67 -10.99 -1.10
CA VAL A 139 23.19 -12.36 -1.14
C VAL A 139 24.65 -12.40 -0.70
N VAL A 140 25.47 -11.43 -1.13
CA VAL A 140 26.87 -11.32 -0.73
C VAL A 140 26.98 -11.08 0.78
N GLU A 141 26.23 -10.13 1.34
CA GLU A 141 26.13 -9.90 2.80
C GLU A 141 25.80 -11.20 3.55
N LYS A 142 24.83 -11.96 3.05
CA LYS A 142 24.42 -13.25 3.65
C LYS A 142 25.49 -14.34 3.54
N ARG A 143 26.25 -14.39 2.44
CA ARG A 143 27.38 -15.33 2.26
C ARG A 143 28.52 -15.03 3.24
N LEU A 144 28.77 -13.74 3.52
CA LEU A 144 29.81 -13.31 4.47
C LEU A 144 29.55 -13.75 5.92
N GLU A 145 28.29 -14.03 6.30
CA GLU A 145 27.99 -14.62 7.61
C GLU A 145 28.63 -16.01 7.81
N ASN A 146 29.03 -16.70 6.72
CA ASN A 146 29.75 -17.98 6.70
C ASN A 146 29.15 -19.09 7.62
N LYS A 147 27.82 -19.15 7.69
CA LYS A 147 27.08 -20.15 8.47
C LYS A 147 26.51 -21.24 7.57
N LYS A 148 26.61 -22.50 8.00
CA LYS A 148 25.96 -23.63 7.31
C LYS A 148 24.44 -23.50 7.40
N SER A 149 23.76 -23.76 6.27
CA SER A 149 22.29 -23.81 6.19
C SER A 149 21.59 -22.50 6.59
N LEU A 150 22.15 -21.35 6.19
CA LEU A 150 21.51 -20.05 6.41
C LEU A 150 20.30 -19.89 5.49
N TYR A 151 19.13 -19.57 6.05
CA TYR A 151 17.99 -19.10 5.27
C TYR A 151 18.35 -17.77 4.61
N LEU A 152 17.97 -17.61 3.34
CA LEU A 152 18.20 -16.35 2.63
C LEU A 152 17.33 -15.23 3.23
N PHE A 153 16.09 -15.56 3.60
CA PHE A 153 15.15 -14.64 4.25
C PHE A 153 14.80 -15.13 5.67
N SER A 154 15.31 -14.43 6.67
CA SER A 154 15.05 -14.67 8.09
C SER A 154 14.99 -13.36 8.87
N ASN A 155 14.36 -13.36 10.06
CA ASN A 155 14.42 -12.20 10.95
C ASN A 155 15.87 -11.92 11.40
N LEU A 156 16.12 -10.70 11.84
CA LEU A 156 17.41 -10.31 12.37
C LEU A 156 17.78 -11.23 13.55
N ASN A 157 19.03 -11.68 13.60
CA ASN A 157 19.56 -12.60 14.61
C ASN A 157 18.87 -13.98 14.69
N GLU A 158 18.03 -14.33 13.71
CA GLU A 158 17.41 -15.66 13.62
C GLU A 158 17.85 -16.38 12.34
N ASN A 159 17.96 -17.71 12.42
CA ASN A 159 18.11 -18.57 11.24
C ASN A 159 16.90 -19.50 11.09
N LYS A 160 15.72 -18.90 10.93
CA LYS A 160 14.45 -19.60 10.74
C LYS A 160 13.76 -19.07 9.48
N LYS A 161 13.00 -19.96 8.83
CA LYS A 161 12.11 -19.60 7.74
C LYS A 161 11.17 -18.48 8.18
N LEU A 162 11.16 -17.40 7.41
CA LEU A 162 10.30 -16.26 7.67
C LEU A 162 8.81 -16.67 7.64
N ASN A 163 8.02 -16.16 8.59
CA ASN A 163 6.58 -16.40 8.62
C ASN A 163 5.91 -15.71 7.41
N LYS A 164 5.11 -16.45 6.64
CA LYS A 164 4.37 -15.93 5.49
C LYS A 164 3.60 -14.63 5.78
N HIS A 165 3.03 -14.50 6.97
CA HIS A 165 2.26 -13.33 7.36
C HIS A 165 3.08 -12.04 7.39
N THR A 166 4.37 -12.10 7.73
CA THR A 166 5.25 -10.91 7.75
C THR A 166 5.45 -10.33 6.35
N VAL A 167 5.24 -11.15 5.31
CA VAL A 167 5.29 -10.72 3.91
C VAL A 167 3.91 -10.37 3.38
N THR A 168 2.89 -11.19 3.67
CA THR A 168 1.57 -10.99 3.06
C THR A 168 0.76 -9.84 3.68
N VAL A 169 0.96 -9.53 4.97
CA VAL A 169 0.21 -8.46 5.64
C VAL A 169 0.62 -7.08 5.12
N PRO A 170 1.93 -6.72 5.07
CA PRO A 170 2.34 -5.43 4.50
C PRO A 170 1.89 -5.28 3.03
N LEU A 171 2.04 -6.34 2.22
CA LEU A 171 1.57 -6.31 0.83
C LEU A 171 0.07 -6.04 0.74
N LYS A 172 -0.75 -6.71 1.57
CA LYS A 172 -2.21 -6.51 1.57
C LYS A 172 -2.58 -5.08 1.95
N LEU A 173 -1.92 -4.51 2.95
CA LEU A 173 -2.14 -3.11 3.36
C LEU A 173 -1.83 -2.14 2.23
N ILE A 174 -0.71 -2.34 1.53
CA ILE A 174 -0.33 -1.53 0.35
C ILE A 174 -1.36 -1.71 -0.77
N LEU A 175 -1.72 -2.95 -1.12
CA LEU A 175 -2.71 -3.21 -2.18
C LEU A 175 -4.08 -2.58 -1.90
N ASN A 176 -4.52 -2.59 -0.64
CA ASN A 176 -5.77 -1.95 -0.22
C ASN A 176 -5.75 -0.43 -0.45
N GLN A 177 -4.57 0.20 -0.42
CA GLN A 177 -4.41 1.62 -0.74
C GLN A 177 -4.43 1.86 -2.26
N VAL A 178 -3.91 0.91 -3.05
CA VAL A 178 -3.72 1.02 -4.52
C VAL A 178 -4.98 0.64 -5.31
N PHE A 179 -5.83 -0.22 -4.76
CA PHE A 179 -7.02 -0.72 -5.44
C PHE A 179 -8.24 -0.69 -4.51
N LYS A 180 -9.40 -0.29 -5.02
CA LYS A 180 -10.66 -0.34 -4.26
C LYS A 180 -11.34 -1.70 -4.46
N GLY A 181 -11.82 -2.33 -3.38
CA GLY A 181 -12.64 -3.55 -3.44
C GLY A 181 -11.97 -4.72 -4.19
N HIS A 182 -10.67 -4.93 -3.96
CA HIS A 182 -9.86 -5.84 -4.77
C HIS A 182 -9.73 -7.25 -4.20
N HIS A 183 -9.23 -8.17 -5.04
CA HIS A 183 -8.88 -9.55 -4.64
C HIS A 183 -7.42 -9.91 -4.98
N TYR A 184 -6.55 -8.91 -5.15
CA TYR A 184 -5.11 -9.12 -5.27
C TYR A 184 -4.53 -9.73 -3.99
N SER A 185 -3.52 -10.57 -4.16
CA SER A 185 -2.75 -11.20 -3.09
C SER A 185 -1.32 -11.40 -3.56
N PHE A 186 -0.45 -11.98 -2.71
CA PHE A 186 0.90 -12.35 -3.14
C PHE A 186 0.90 -13.25 -4.39
N HIS A 187 -0.13 -14.10 -4.57
CA HIS A 187 -0.22 -14.96 -5.75
C HIS A 187 -0.40 -14.20 -7.06
N SER A 188 -0.90 -12.96 -7.00
CA SER A 188 -1.04 -12.08 -8.15
C SER A 188 0.30 -11.80 -8.84
N PHE A 189 1.41 -11.77 -8.09
CA PHE A 189 2.75 -11.65 -8.70
C PHE A 189 3.08 -12.79 -9.65
N ARG A 190 2.67 -14.02 -9.32
CA ARG A 190 2.85 -15.17 -10.21
C ARG A 190 2.01 -15.06 -11.48
N HIS A 191 0.78 -14.56 -11.39
CA HIS A 191 -0.01 -14.24 -12.58
C HIS A 191 0.67 -13.17 -13.44
N THR A 192 1.19 -12.11 -12.81
CA THR A 192 1.93 -11.08 -13.53
C THR A 192 3.15 -11.65 -14.24
N ALA A 193 4.05 -12.34 -13.52
CA ALA A 193 5.27 -12.90 -14.08
C ALA A 193 4.98 -13.84 -15.26
N ALA A 194 3.96 -14.71 -15.14
CA ALA A 194 3.60 -15.63 -16.21
C ALA A 194 3.16 -14.89 -17.50
N ASN A 195 2.40 -13.81 -17.35
CA ASN A 195 1.96 -12.99 -18.48
C ASN A 195 3.08 -12.10 -19.02
N HIS A 196 3.98 -11.61 -18.17
CA HIS A 196 5.16 -10.86 -18.63
C HIS A 196 6.09 -11.77 -19.44
N LEU A 197 6.39 -12.98 -18.93
CA LEU A 197 7.19 -13.97 -19.65
C LEU A 197 6.53 -14.38 -20.97
N SER A 198 5.20 -14.54 -21.01
CA SER A 198 4.53 -14.85 -22.28
C SER A 198 4.69 -13.74 -23.31
N LEU A 199 4.55 -12.47 -22.91
CA LEU A 199 4.81 -11.33 -23.78
C LEU A 199 6.28 -11.28 -24.23
N LEU A 200 7.23 -11.31 -23.28
CA LEU A 200 8.67 -11.23 -23.57
C LEU A 200 9.13 -12.31 -24.58
N LEU A 201 8.65 -13.54 -24.42
CA LEU A 201 9.13 -14.65 -25.25
C LEU A 201 8.33 -14.81 -26.55
N ASN A 202 7.07 -14.36 -26.62
CA ASN A 202 6.21 -14.63 -27.77
C ASN A 202 5.78 -13.41 -28.59
N CYS A 203 6.10 -12.19 -28.16
CA CYS A 203 5.81 -10.94 -28.85
C CYS A 203 7.09 -10.22 -29.31
N GLU A 204 6.94 -9.37 -30.32
CA GLU A 204 7.88 -8.25 -30.53
C GLU A 204 7.73 -7.24 -29.40
N TYR A 205 8.78 -6.47 -29.15
CA TYR A 205 8.81 -5.49 -28.08
C TYR A 205 7.64 -4.49 -28.16
N ALA A 206 7.49 -3.80 -29.30
CA ALA A 206 6.39 -2.88 -29.51
C ALA A 206 5.19 -3.56 -30.21
N PRO A 207 3.94 -3.22 -29.84
CA PRO A 207 3.56 -2.32 -28.76
C PRO A 207 3.34 -3.04 -27.41
N LEU A 208 3.17 -4.37 -27.41
CA LEU A 208 2.63 -5.08 -26.24
C LEU A 208 3.61 -5.16 -25.07
N VAL A 209 4.87 -5.58 -25.30
CA VAL A 209 5.87 -5.67 -24.23
C VAL A 209 6.15 -4.28 -23.66
N GLN A 210 6.33 -3.29 -24.55
CA GLN A 210 6.58 -1.90 -24.19
C GLN A 210 5.47 -1.29 -23.32
N LYS A 211 4.19 -1.64 -23.56
CA LYS A 211 3.05 -1.04 -22.85
C LYS A 211 2.59 -1.82 -21.63
N LEU A 212 2.84 -3.12 -21.59
CA LEU A 212 2.30 -3.99 -20.54
C LEU A 212 3.35 -4.48 -19.54
N THR A 213 4.63 -4.24 -19.83
CA THR A 213 5.76 -4.53 -18.93
C THR A 213 6.62 -3.28 -18.71
N ASP A 214 7.57 -3.33 -17.79
CA ASP A 214 8.54 -2.26 -17.51
C ASP A 214 9.98 -2.62 -17.91
N TYR A 215 10.14 -3.62 -18.76
CA TYR A 215 11.43 -3.91 -19.39
C TYR A 215 11.68 -2.93 -20.53
N SER A 216 12.90 -2.41 -20.59
CA SER A 216 13.44 -1.73 -21.76
C SER A 216 13.64 -2.70 -22.91
N GLU A 217 13.79 -2.19 -24.13
CA GLU A 217 14.15 -3.01 -25.31
C GLU A 217 15.44 -3.81 -25.06
N ASN A 218 16.45 -3.19 -24.44
CA ASN A 218 17.72 -3.86 -24.16
C ASN A 218 17.55 -5.04 -23.20
N GLU A 219 16.79 -4.85 -22.11
CA GLU A 219 16.47 -5.92 -21.17
C GLU A 219 15.64 -7.02 -21.84
N TYR A 220 14.67 -6.66 -22.69
CA TYR A 220 13.90 -7.60 -23.50
C TYR A 220 14.81 -8.48 -24.38
N GLN A 221 15.76 -7.88 -25.10
CA GLN A 221 16.69 -8.62 -25.95
C GLN A 221 17.62 -9.51 -25.12
N LYS A 222 18.15 -9.01 -24.00
CA LYS A 222 19.00 -9.78 -23.07
C LYS A 222 18.26 -11.01 -22.53
N ILE A 223 17.03 -10.84 -22.03
CA ILE A 223 16.22 -11.95 -21.51
C ILE A 223 15.99 -13.01 -22.60
N ARG A 224 15.67 -12.58 -23.83
CA ARG A 224 15.43 -13.50 -24.95
C ARG A 224 16.69 -14.24 -25.34
N ALA A 225 17.83 -13.56 -25.41
CA ALA A 225 19.11 -14.19 -25.74
C ALA A 225 19.49 -15.27 -24.71
N GLU A 226 19.29 -14.99 -23.41
CA GLU A 226 19.58 -15.93 -22.33
C GLU A 226 18.64 -17.13 -22.30
N LEU A 227 17.33 -16.90 -22.51
CA LEU A 227 16.31 -17.94 -22.33
C LEU A 227 15.97 -18.72 -23.61
N LEU A 228 16.12 -18.12 -24.78
CA LEU A 228 15.71 -18.69 -26.07
C LEU A 228 16.92 -19.05 -26.92
N GLN A 229 17.95 -19.66 -26.32
CA GLN A 229 19.22 -20.03 -26.96
C GLN A 229 19.08 -20.69 -28.36
N ASN A 230 17.89 -21.20 -28.73
CA ASN A 230 17.49 -21.57 -30.09
C ASN A 230 16.19 -20.87 -30.56
N GLN A 231 16.12 -20.47 -31.85
CA GLN A 231 15.03 -19.67 -32.44
C GLN A 231 13.70 -20.42 -32.73
N HIS A 232 13.56 -21.70 -32.36
CA HIS A 232 12.34 -22.47 -32.64
C HIS A 232 11.20 -22.11 -31.68
N GLY A 233 10.14 -21.49 -32.21
CA GLY A 233 9.07 -20.84 -31.42
C GLY A 233 8.17 -21.74 -30.56
N GLN A 234 8.08 -23.06 -30.80
CA GLN A 234 7.29 -23.97 -29.94
C GLN A 234 7.95 -24.18 -28.56
N ASN A 235 9.27 -23.99 -28.45
CA ASN A 235 10.00 -24.18 -27.20
C ASN A 235 9.71 -23.07 -26.16
N HIS A 236 9.19 -21.91 -26.58
CA HIS A 236 9.01 -20.76 -25.70
C HIS A 236 7.99 -21.04 -24.58
N TRP A 237 6.89 -21.73 -24.90
CA TRP A 237 5.86 -22.06 -23.92
C TRP A 237 6.34 -23.10 -22.90
N PHE A 238 7.18 -24.04 -23.34
CA PHE A 238 7.85 -24.96 -22.44
C PHE A 238 8.84 -24.25 -21.52
N VAL A 239 9.62 -23.30 -22.03
CA VAL A 239 10.52 -22.48 -21.19
C VAL A 239 9.71 -21.76 -20.09
N ILE A 240 8.56 -21.16 -20.43
CA ILE A 240 7.70 -20.49 -19.43
C ILE A 240 7.14 -21.50 -18.42
N ALA A 241 6.68 -22.67 -18.87
CA ALA A 241 6.17 -23.71 -17.99
C ALA A 241 7.24 -24.18 -16.99
N HIS A 242 8.45 -24.47 -17.47
CA HIS A 242 9.57 -24.90 -16.64
C HIS A 242 9.99 -23.81 -15.66
N LEU A 243 10.10 -22.54 -16.09
CA LEU A 243 10.42 -21.41 -15.19
C LEU A 243 9.36 -21.21 -14.09
N LEU A 244 8.10 -21.59 -14.35
CA LEU A 244 7.03 -21.57 -13.36
C LEU A 244 6.94 -22.88 -12.56
N GLY A 245 7.69 -23.93 -12.92
CA GLY A 245 7.67 -25.22 -12.23
C GLY A 245 6.47 -26.09 -12.61
N HIS A 246 6.13 -26.13 -13.91
CA HIS A 246 5.18 -27.05 -14.51
C HIS A 246 5.87 -27.87 -15.61
N ILE A 247 5.50 -29.14 -15.75
CA ILE A 247 6.01 -30.02 -16.84
C ILE A 247 5.54 -29.50 -18.20
N GLU A 248 4.25 -29.20 -18.30
CA GLU A 248 3.61 -28.87 -19.56
C GLU A 248 3.00 -27.46 -19.56
N PRO A 249 2.97 -26.80 -20.72
CA PRO A 249 2.32 -25.50 -20.87
C PRO A 249 0.84 -25.49 -20.52
N VAL A 250 0.13 -26.62 -20.64
CA VAL A 250 -1.33 -26.71 -20.45
C VAL A 250 -1.76 -26.13 -19.10
N GLU A 251 -1.11 -26.53 -18.01
CA GLU A 251 -1.43 -26.02 -16.67
C GLU A 251 -1.10 -24.53 -16.54
N THR A 252 -0.02 -24.08 -17.19
CA THR A 252 0.37 -22.67 -17.24
C THR A 252 -0.70 -21.83 -17.95
N PHE A 253 -1.21 -22.29 -19.09
CA PHE A 253 -2.27 -21.63 -19.84
C PHE A 253 -3.58 -21.60 -19.07
N LYS A 254 -3.99 -22.74 -18.51
CA LYS A 254 -5.24 -22.87 -17.75
C LYS A 254 -5.27 -21.95 -16.53
N SER A 255 -4.15 -21.85 -15.82
CA SER A 255 -4.12 -21.18 -14.52
C SER A 255 -3.59 -19.73 -14.59
N TYR A 256 -2.66 -19.41 -15.50
CA TYR A 256 -1.87 -18.18 -15.40
C TYR A 256 -1.83 -17.31 -16.65
N ILE A 257 -1.85 -17.85 -17.87
CA ILE A 257 -1.75 -17.03 -19.09
C ILE A 257 -3.10 -16.45 -19.47
N HIS A 258 -3.26 -15.15 -19.26
CA HIS A 258 -4.50 -14.41 -19.51
C HIS A 258 -4.39 -13.48 -20.71
N LEU A 259 -3.18 -13.11 -21.15
CA LEU A 259 -2.94 -12.18 -22.26
C LEU A 259 -2.69 -12.88 -23.61
N SER A 260 -2.89 -14.19 -23.72
CA SER A 260 -2.63 -14.97 -24.94
C SER A 260 -3.42 -14.46 -26.16
N TYR A 261 -4.63 -13.93 -25.96
CA TYR A 261 -5.44 -13.36 -27.03
C TYR A 261 -4.80 -12.10 -27.64
N LEU A 262 -4.08 -11.28 -26.85
CA LEU A 262 -3.34 -10.12 -27.36
C LEU A 262 -2.13 -10.57 -28.19
N ILE A 263 -1.42 -11.59 -27.72
CA ILE A 263 -0.27 -12.21 -28.43
C ILE A 263 -0.74 -12.76 -29.78
N ALA A 264 -1.84 -13.51 -29.77
CA ALA A 264 -2.46 -14.04 -30.97
C ALA A 264 -2.88 -12.91 -31.92
N GLY A 265 -3.52 -11.86 -31.39
CA GLY A 265 -3.90 -10.68 -32.16
C GLY A 265 -2.71 -9.99 -32.84
N GLN A 266 -1.60 -9.76 -32.14
CA GLN A 266 -0.39 -9.16 -32.73
C GLN A 266 0.20 -10.03 -33.83
N LYS A 267 0.26 -11.36 -33.65
CA LYS A 267 0.74 -12.29 -34.69
C LYS A 267 -0.20 -12.34 -35.88
N LEU A 268 -1.51 -12.36 -35.62
CA LEU A 268 -2.52 -12.31 -36.66
C LEU A 268 -2.46 -11.00 -37.42
N LEU A 269 -2.22 -9.84 -36.81
CA LEU A 269 -2.11 -8.56 -37.53
C LEU A 269 -0.95 -8.51 -38.52
N LYS A 270 0.14 -9.23 -38.27
CA LYS A 270 1.24 -9.37 -39.26
C LYS A 270 0.85 -10.23 -40.45
N HIS A 271 -0.15 -11.08 -40.27
CA HIS A 271 -0.82 -11.74 -41.35
C HIS A 271 -1.93 -10.78 -41.80
N HIS A 272 -1.82 -10.18 -42.98
CA HIS A 272 -2.93 -9.40 -43.53
C HIS A 272 -3.74 -10.32 -44.44
N PRO A 273 -4.53 -11.31 -43.95
CA PRO A 273 -5.41 -12.01 -44.86
C PRO A 273 -6.49 -11.01 -45.29
N ASP A 274 -6.68 -10.92 -46.60
CA ASP A 274 -7.84 -10.23 -47.16
C ASP A 274 -9.10 -10.86 -46.54
N MET A 275 -9.74 -10.14 -45.62
CA MET A 275 -10.96 -10.58 -44.96
C MET A 275 -12.14 -9.86 -45.60
N PRO A 276 -13.09 -10.55 -46.24
CA PRO A 276 -14.25 -9.91 -46.81
C PRO A 276 -14.99 -9.09 -45.75
N ASN A 277 -15.40 -7.88 -46.11
CA ASN A 277 -16.07 -6.95 -45.20
C ASN A 277 -17.26 -7.59 -44.47
N GLU A 278 -18.05 -8.40 -45.17
CA GLU A 278 -19.20 -9.11 -44.61
C GLU A 278 -18.82 -10.20 -43.60
N LEU A 279 -17.66 -10.84 -43.75
CA LEU A 279 -17.15 -11.80 -42.77
C LEU A 279 -16.68 -11.11 -41.50
N ALA A 280 -15.91 -10.02 -41.63
CA ALA A 280 -15.46 -9.21 -40.49
C ALA A 280 -16.65 -8.70 -39.66
N LYS A 281 -17.67 -8.16 -40.33
CA LYS A 281 -18.94 -7.72 -39.72
C LYS A 281 -19.63 -8.83 -38.92
N LYS A 282 -19.69 -10.06 -39.47
CA LYS A 282 -20.30 -11.21 -38.80
C LYS A 282 -19.49 -11.71 -37.60
N ILE A 283 -18.16 -11.75 -37.70
CA ILE A 283 -17.27 -12.18 -36.60
C ILE A 283 -17.40 -11.22 -35.41
N MET A 284 -17.48 -9.91 -35.68
CA MET A 284 -17.62 -8.88 -34.65
C MET A 284 -19.03 -8.82 -34.03
N GLY A 285 -19.98 -9.64 -34.50
CA GLY A 285 -21.32 -9.72 -33.92
C GLY A 285 -22.18 -8.51 -34.29
N TYR A 286 -22.35 -8.26 -35.60
CA TYR A 286 -23.10 -7.11 -36.15
C TYR A 286 -24.42 -6.84 -35.40
N ASN A 287 -24.36 -5.89 -34.48
CA ASN A 287 -25.48 -5.23 -33.82
C ASN A 287 -25.36 -3.72 -34.09
N ALA A 288 -26.38 -2.94 -33.81
CA ALA A 288 -26.48 -1.51 -34.15
C ALA A 288 -25.28 -0.63 -33.67
N THR A 289 -24.43 -1.16 -32.78
CA THR A 289 -23.20 -0.56 -32.23
C THR A 289 -22.08 -0.32 -33.26
N PHE A 290 -22.13 -0.93 -34.45
CA PHE A 290 -21.07 -0.80 -35.48
C PHE A 290 -21.31 0.28 -36.54
N LYS A 291 -22.33 1.14 -36.37
CA LYS A 291 -22.67 2.24 -37.30
C LYS A 291 -21.53 3.25 -37.56
N ASN A 292 -20.52 3.29 -36.69
CA ASN A 292 -19.41 4.25 -36.75
C ASN A 292 -18.17 3.72 -37.48
N LEU A 293 -18.18 2.47 -37.98
CA LEU A 293 -17.09 1.96 -38.82
C LEU A 293 -17.13 2.68 -40.17
N LYS A 294 -15.98 3.20 -40.64
CA LYS A 294 -15.86 3.93 -41.91
C LYS A 294 -15.78 2.97 -43.09
N ILE A 295 -16.75 2.08 -43.23
CA ILE A 295 -16.83 1.10 -44.32
C ILE A 295 -17.60 1.75 -45.47
N THR A 296 -16.95 1.92 -46.63
CA THR A 296 -17.65 2.32 -47.86
C THR A 296 -18.33 1.10 -48.48
N THR A 297 -19.45 1.28 -49.19
CA THR A 297 -20.21 0.19 -49.84
C THR A 297 -19.38 -0.63 -50.83
N ASP A 298 -18.26 -0.07 -51.29
CA ASP A 298 -17.47 -0.60 -52.40
C ASP A 298 -16.17 -1.28 -51.95
N GLU A 299 -15.87 -1.29 -50.64
CA GLU A 299 -14.69 -2.00 -50.12
C GLU A 299 -14.98 -3.52 -50.08
N LYS A 300 -14.23 -4.32 -50.83
CA LYS A 300 -14.35 -5.78 -50.84
C LYS A 300 -13.82 -6.40 -49.53
N ASP A 301 -12.71 -5.87 -49.04
CA ASP A 301 -11.97 -6.37 -47.88
C ASP A 301 -12.00 -5.37 -46.72
N PHE A 302 -11.98 -5.89 -45.50
CA PHE A 302 -12.03 -5.11 -44.27
C PHE A 302 -10.67 -4.53 -43.94
N ASN A 303 -10.59 -3.19 -43.93
CA ASN A 303 -9.38 -2.49 -43.52
C ASN A 303 -9.35 -2.30 -41.99
N PHE A 304 -8.56 -3.12 -41.30
CA PHE A 304 -8.38 -3.06 -39.84
C PHE A 304 -7.69 -1.77 -39.37
N GLU A 305 -6.73 -1.25 -40.13
CA GLU A 305 -5.99 -0.03 -39.78
C GLU A 305 -6.91 1.20 -39.81
N LYS A 306 -7.69 1.35 -40.89
CA LYS A 306 -8.68 2.42 -41.07
C LYS A 306 -9.71 2.46 -39.94
N ASN A 307 -10.06 1.28 -39.41
CA ASN A 307 -11.07 1.12 -38.37
C ASN A 307 -10.49 0.94 -36.95
N GLN A 308 -9.17 0.97 -36.78
CA GLN A 308 -8.48 0.61 -35.53
C GLN A 308 -9.00 1.42 -34.33
N ALA A 309 -9.16 2.74 -34.47
CA ALA A 309 -9.61 3.61 -33.38
C ALA A 309 -11.03 3.29 -32.91
N VAL A 310 -11.94 2.97 -33.84
CA VAL A 310 -13.32 2.62 -33.54
C VAL A 310 -13.36 1.23 -32.90
N LEU A 311 -12.62 0.26 -33.44
CA LEU A 311 -12.52 -1.09 -32.87
C LEU A 311 -11.93 -1.09 -31.46
N ALA A 312 -10.87 -0.30 -31.24
CA ALA A 312 -10.31 -0.07 -29.92
C ALA A 312 -11.35 0.55 -28.98
N THR A 313 -12.10 1.56 -29.42
CA THR A 313 -13.16 2.17 -28.60
C THR A 313 -14.26 1.17 -28.25
N ILE A 314 -14.65 0.28 -29.18
CA ILE A 314 -15.65 -0.77 -28.92
C ILE A 314 -15.13 -1.80 -27.90
N LEU A 315 -13.87 -2.22 -28.04
CA LEU A 315 -13.18 -3.07 -27.06
C LEU A 315 -13.03 -2.39 -25.69
N LEU A 316 -12.84 -1.07 -25.68
CA LEU A 316 -12.62 -0.27 -24.47
C LEU A 316 -13.91 0.21 -23.80
N ASN A 317 -15.03 0.29 -24.51
CA ASN A 317 -16.32 0.72 -23.96
C ASN A 317 -17.05 -0.38 -23.19
N ASP A 318 -16.60 -1.63 -23.25
CA ASP A 318 -17.13 -2.75 -22.44
C ASP A 318 -16.45 -2.87 -21.05
N GLN A 319 -15.84 -1.76 -20.58
CA GLN A 319 -14.96 -1.73 -19.38
C GLN A 319 -15.64 -1.21 -18.11
N THR A 320 -16.96 -1.24 -18.05
CA THR A 320 -17.74 -0.76 -16.90
C THR A 320 -17.37 -1.44 -15.56
N ASN A 321 -16.61 -2.54 -15.60
CA ASN A 321 -16.16 -3.30 -14.43
C ASN A 321 -14.62 -3.36 -14.23
N TRP A 322 -13.84 -2.53 -14.94
CA TRP A 322 -12.41 -2.47 -14.66
C TRP A 322 -12.16 -1.92 -13.25
N LEU A 323 -11.29 -2.62 -12.51
CA LEU A 323 -10.93 -2.21 -11.15
C LEU A 323 -10.37 -0.79 -11.18
N GLN A 324 -11.05 0.14 -10.51
CA GLN A 324 -10.50 1.47 -10.28
C GLN A 324 -9.21 1.34 -9.46
N SER A 325 -8.12 1.83 -10.04
CA SER A 325 -6.83 1.97 -9.37
C SER A 325 -6.48 3.44 -9.30
N ASN A 326 -6.04 3.89 -8.13
CA ASN A 326 -5.44 5.20 -7.90
C ASN A 326 -3.91 5.11 -8.02
N ALA A 327 -3.34 4.07 -8.64
CA ALA A 327 -1.89 3.89 -8.74
C ALA A 327 -1.19 5.10 -9.37
N THR A 328 -1.76 5.68 -10.44
CA THR A 328 -1.17 6.87 -11.08
C THR A 328 -1.23 8.08 -10.15
N ASP A 329 -2.35 8.30 -9.47
CA ASP A 329 -2.52 9.41 -8.51
C ASP A 329 -1.54 9.26 -7.35
N ILE A 330 -1.45 8.06 -6.76
CA ILE A 330 -0.47 7.75 -5.71
C ILE A 330 0.96 7.93 -6.22
N LEU A 331 1.26 7.50 -7.46
CA LEU A 331 2.60 7.64 -8.01
C LEU A 331 2.98 9.11 -8.18
N ASN A 332 2.02 9.94 -8.61
CA ASN A 332 2.17 11.39 -8.72
C ASN A 332 2.37 12.01 -7.33
N GLU A 333 1.52 11.68 -6.34
CA GLU A 333 1.68 12.12 -4.94
C GLU A 333 3.06 11.75 -4.39
N LEU A 334 3.49 10.49 -4.54
CA LEU A 334 4.80 10.00 -4.10
C LEU A 334 5.98 10.55 -4.92
N SER A 335 5.74 11.15 -6.08
CA SER A 335 6.78 11.83 -6.87
C SER A 335 6.87 13.32 -6.57
N VAL A 336 5.77 13.92 -6.10
CA VAL A 336 5.70 15.30 -5.60
C VAL A 336 6.22 15.40 -4.16
N GLN A 337 6.20 14.29 -3.41
CA GLN A 337 7.02 14.12 -2.21
C GLN A 337 8.50 14.14 -2.61
N THR A 338 9.05 15.35 -2.75
CA THR A 338 10.48 15.62 -2.68
C THR A 338 11.07 14.92 -1.45
N ASN A 339 12.29 14.41 -1.58
CA ASN A 339 13.13 13.77 -0.53
C ASN A 339 13.44 14.72 0.66
N GLN A 340 12.47 15.47 1.15
CA GLN A 340 12.56 16.21 2.39
C GLN A 340 12.06 15.26 3.48
N PRO A 341 12.90 14.91 4.47
CA PRO A 341 12.47 14.08 5.59
C PRO A 341 11.21 14.68 6.23
N HIS A 342 10.28 13.81 6.61
CA HIS A 342 9.06 14.24 7.29
C HIS A 342 9.45 14.92 8.59
N ASP A 343 9.15 16.21 8.70
CA ASP A 343 9.46 16.95 9.92
C ASP A 343 8.41 16.62 10.99
N PHE A 344 8.74 15.68 11.86
CA PHE A 344 7.89 15.28 12.98
C PHE A 344 7.65 16.42 13.99
N PHE A 345 8.48 17.47 13.99
CA PHE A 345 8.38 18.59 14.92
C PHE A 345 7.47 19.71 14.41
N ALA A 346 7.17 19.71 13.11
CA ALA A 346 6.28 20.70 12.48
C ALA A 346 4.79 20.44 12.72
N PHE A 347 4.40 19.28 13.27
CA PHE A 347 3.01 18.84 13.36
C PHE A 347 2.63 18.29 14.74
N PHE A 348 1.37 18.46 15.13
CA PHE A 348 0.84 17.91 16.38
C PHE A 348 0.52 16.41 16.22
N ALA A 349 1.06 15.56 17.11
CA ALA A 349 0.67 14.16 17.15
C ALA A 349 -0.86 14.01 17.27
N GLY A 350 -1.44 13.06 16.53
CA GLY A 350 -2.88 12.87 16.44
C GLY A 350 -3.54 13.57 15.23
N THR A 351 -2.82 14.44 14.51
CA THR A 351 -3.31 15.02 13.25
C THR A 351 -2.87 14.21 12.04
N GLU A 352 -3.62 14.33 10.94
CA GLU A 352 -3.33 13.65 9.66
C GLU A 352 -1.90 13.93 9.16
N ASP A 353 -1.47 15.19 9.24
CA ASP A 353 -0.13 15.60 8.78
C ASP A 353 0.99 15.04 9.65
N SER A 354 0.76 14.81 10.94
CA SER A 354 1.81 14.30 11.83
C SER A 354 2.25 12.88 11.50
N LYS A 355 1.42 12.11 10.79
CA LYS A 355 1.58 10.66 10.56
C LYS A 355 1.69 9.81 11.85
N ILE A 356 1.45 10.40 13.02
CA ILE A 356 1.51 9.74 14.33
C ILE A 356 0.11 9.74 14.92
N SER A 357 -0.46 8.56 15.17
CA SER A 357 -1.76 8.48 15.83
C SER A 357 -1.67 8.92 17.29
N LEU A 358 -2.77 9.50 17.81
CA LEU A 358 -2.85 9.88 19.21
C LEU A 358 -2.62 8.68 20.15
N GLN A 359 -3.14 7.51 19.77
CA GLN A 359 -2.92 6.27 20.51
C GLN A 359 -1.42 5.94 20.62
N ARG A 360 -0.67 6.01 19.51
CA ARG A 360 0.76 5.69 19.49
C ARG A 360 1.58 6.71 20.30
N PHE A 361 1.21 7.99 20.25
CA PHE A 361 1.78 9.02 21.11
C PHE A 361 1.55 8.69 22.60
N TYR A 362 0.33 8.33 22.97
CA TYR A 362 -0.03 7.99 24.35
C TYR A 362 0.67 6.71 24.85
N GLU A 363 0.77 5.68 24.01
CA GLU A 363 1.57 4.47 24.29
C GLU A 363 3.04 4.79 24.55
N THR A 364 3.61 5.74 23.81
CA THR A 364 4.99 6.22 24.01
C THR A 364 5.14 6.89 25.37
N LEU A 365 4.21 7.79 25.74
CA LEU A 365 4.25 8.45 27.06
C LEU A 365 4.07 7.45 28.21
N ASN A 366 3.24 6.40 28.07
CA ASN A 366 3.15 5.31 29.08
C ASN A 366 4.49 4.61 29.29
N LEU A 367 5.23 4.34 28.21
CA LEU A 367 6.54 3.72 28.33
C LEU A 367 7.55 4.66 28.96
N LEU A 368 7.52 5.95 28.62
CA LEU A 368 8.40 6.94 29.22
C LEU A 368 8.15 7.11 30.73
N GLU A 369 6.88 7.13 31.15
CA GLU A 369 6.47 7.25 32.56
C GLU A 369 6.90 6.02 33.38
N THR A 370 6.98 4.84 32.77
CA THR A 370 7.40 3.60 33.46
C THR A 370 8.91 3.39 33.43
N THR A 371 9.56 3.69 32.31
CA THR A 371 10.98 3.38 32.10
C THR A 371 11.93 4.52 32.40
N HIS A 372 11.46 5.77 32.31
CA HIS A 372 12.30 6.98 32.39
C HIS A 372 13.50 6.95 31.43
N ASP A 373 13.38 6.20 30.32
CA ASP A 373 14.46 5.99 29.34
C ASP A 373 13.91 6.24 27.92
N PRO A 374 14.12 7.46 27.37
CA PRO A 374 13.70 7.81 26.02
C PRO A 374 14.26 6.90 24.94
N LYS A 375 15.49 6.41 25.12
CA LYS A 375 16.16 5.56 24.13
C LYS A 375 15.50 4.18 24.07
N SER A 376 15.26 3.57 25.24
CA SER A 376 14.54 2.30 25.33
C SER A 376 13.10 2.41 24.82
N ALA A 377 12.39 3.48 25.18
CA ALA A 377 11.03 3.73 24.70
C ALA A 377 10.98 3.92 23.17
N ALA A 378 11.92 4.69 22.60
CA ALA A 378 12.03 4.91 21.16
C ALA A 378 12.27 3.62 20.39
N GLN A 379 13.18 2.76 20.89
CA GLN A 379 13.44 1.45 20.30
C GLN A 379 12.20 0.54 20.34
N ARG A 380 11.47 0.54 21.46
CA ARG A 380 10.29 -0.32 21.64
C ARG A 380 9.10 0.10 20.79
N ILE A 381 8.87 1.40 20.60
CA ILE A 381 7.77 1.93 19.78
C ILE A 381 8.18 2.15 18.32
N CYS A 382 9.47 2.01 17.98
CA CYS A 382 10.01 2.28 16.65
C CYS A 382 9.72 3.72 16.20
N LEU A 383 10.13 4.69 17.01
CA LEU A 383 10.09 6.12 16.69
C LEU A 383 11.50 6.72 16.79
N PRO A 384 11.78 7.86 16.11
CA PRO A 384 13.07 8.53 16.23
C PRO A 384 13.39 8.86 17.69
N GLU A 385 14.60 8.55 18.16
CA GLU A 385 15.05 8.82 19.54
C GLU A 385 14.95 10.31 19.88
N GLU A 386 15.31 11.19 18.94
CA GLU A 386 15.20 12.64 19.09
C GLU A 386 13.75 13.10 19.33
N LEU A 387 12.79 12.52 18.61
CA LEU A 387 11.37 12.84 18.76
C LEU A 387 10.83 12.37 20.11
N VAL A 388 11.18 11.16 20.52
CA VAL A 388 10.76 10.60 21.81
C VAL A 388 11.39 11.36 22.97
N ASN A 389 12.67 11.75 22.85
CA ASN A 389 13.33 12.59 23.83
C ASN A 389 12.69 13.97 23.91
N TYR A 390 12.35 14.59 22.77
CA TYR A 390 11.62 15.86 22.74
C TYR A 390 10.27 15.78 23.46
N TRP A 391 9.50 14.69 23.25
CA TRP A 391 8.25 14.48 23.99
C TRP A 391 8.47 14.28 25.48
N TYR A 392 9.52 13.55 25.86
CA TYR A 392 9.87 13.31 27.26
C TYR A 392 10.22 14.61 27.99
N GLU A 393 11.13 15.41 27.42
CA GLU A 393 11.52 16.71 27.96
C GLU A 393 10.33 17.66 28.07
N ASN A 394 9.46 17.71 27.04
CA ASN A 394 8.25 18.53 27.11
C ASN A 394 7.27 18.05 28.18
N ALA A 395 7.11 16.74 28.36
CA ALA A 395 6.26 16.20 29.41
C ALA A 395 6.79 16.55 30.82
N LEU A 396 8.11 16.47 31.02
CA LEU A 396 8.77 16.90 32.25
C LEU A 396 8.59 18.40 32.50
N ASN A 397 8.79 19.23 31.47
CA ASN A 397 8.59 20.68 31.54
C ASN A 397 7.14 21.04 31.90
N LEU A 398 6.16 20.34 31.30
CA LEU A 398 4.74 20.50 31.61
C LEU A 398 4.44 20.08 33.05
N ALA A 399 5.04 19.00 33.53
CA ALA A 399 4.86 18.52 34.90
C ALA A 399 5.43 19.51 35.96
N ASP A 400 6.51 20.23 35.64
CA ASP A 400 7.12 21.21 36.54
C ASP A 400 6.41 22.58 36.54
N ILE A 401 5.41 22.81 35.67
CA ILE A 401 4.68 24.10 35.66
C ILE A 401 3.99 24.32 37.00
N LYS A 402 4.40 25.39 37.70
CA LYS A 402 3.86 25.80 38.99
C LYS A 402 2.96 27.04 38.90
N SER A 403 2.04 27.13 39.85
CA SER A 403 1.24 28.32 40.11
C SER A 403 2.09 29.40 40.82
N LYS A 404 1.56 30.63 40.93
CA LYS A 404 2.20 31.70 41.73
C LYS A 404 2.44 31.33 43.20
N LYS A 405 1.72 30.31 43.70
CA LYS A 405 1.86 29.78 45.07
C LYS A 405 2.83 28.59 45.16
N GLY A 406 3.50 28.22 44.07
CA GLY A 406 4.46 27.10 44.03
C GLY A 406 3.84 25.71 43.81
N ASN A 407 2.51 25.59 43.82
CA ASN A 407 1.83 24.29 43.60
C ASN A 407 1.86 23.88 42.12
N PRO A 408 2.00 22.58 41.78
CA PRO A 408 1.86 22.07 40.42
C PRO A 408 0.51 22.46 39.79
N ARG A 409 0.51 22.74 38.48
CA ARG A 409 -0.70 23.16 37.77
C ARG A 409 -1.47 22.03 37.13
N LEU A 410 -0.78 21.13 36.42
CA LEU A 410 -1.38 20.11 35.58
C LEU A 410 -1.63 18.79 36.32
N PHE A 411 -0.76 18.46 37.27
CA PHE A 411 -0.86 17.24 38.07
C PHE A 411 -1.12 17.57 39.55
N SER A 412 -1.71 16.62 40.30
CA SER A 412 -1.82 16.77 41.76
C SER A 412 -0.45 16.60 42.43
N ILE A 413 -0.31 17.12 43.66
CA ILE A 413 0.94 17.00 44.44
C ILE A 413 1.34 15.52 44.64
N ASP A 414 0.35 14.64 44.81
CA ASP A 414 0.55 13.19 44.98
C ASP A 414 0.97 12.47 43.68
N SER A 415 0.92 13.16 42.54
CA SER A 415 1.12 12.61 41.20
C SER A 415 2.37 13.19 40.50
N SER A 416 3.36 13.65 41.26
CA SER A 416 4.54 14.36 40.75
C SER A 416 5.42 13.57 39.76
N THR A 417 5.16 12.27 39.56
CA THR A 417 5.85 11.41 38.60
C THR A 417 5.07 11.16 37.30
N LEU A 418 3.85 11.69 37.15
CA LEU A 418 3.04 11.51 35.95
C LEU A 418 3.55 12.41 34.81
N LEU A 419 3.57 11.86 33.60
CA LEU A 419 3.98 12.57 32.38
C LEU A 419 2.81 12.84 31.43
N LYS A 420 1.62 12.30 31.73
CA LYS A 420 0.45 12.37 30.87
C LYS A 420 -0.86 12.40 31.65
N PRO A 421 -1.93 12.99 31.09
CA PRO A 421 -3.27 12.89 31.65
C PRO A 421 -3.82 11.45 31.53
N ALA A 422 -4.92 11.15 32.21
CA ALA A 422 -5.64 9.90 32.05
C ALA A 422 -6.08 9.67 30.59
N MET A 423 -6.14 8.41 30.16
CA MET A 423 -6.58 8.08 28.81
C MET A 423 -8.08 8.31 28.71
N LEU A 424 -8.50 8.92 27.61
CA LEU A 424 -9.91 9.14 27.29
C LEU A 424 -10.49 7.83 26.74
N ASP A 425 -11.54 7.31 27.38
CA ASP A 425 -12.07 5.98 27.11
C ASP A 425 -13.59 5.95 26.84
N THR A 426 -14.30 7.03 27.14
CA THR A 426 -15.74 7.11 26.86
C THR A 426 -16.01 7.47 25.40
N ALA A 427 -17.14 7.02 24.86
CA ALA A 427 -17.54 7.32 23.48
C ALA A 427 -17.68 8.84 23.23
N GLU A 428 -18.06 9.59 24.25
CA GLU A 428 -18.25 11.04 24.19
C GLU A 428 -16.91 11.78 24.10
N GLU A 429 -15.92 11.35 24.89
CA GLU A 429 -14.56 11.90 24.83
C GLU A 429 -13.88 11.54 23.51
N LEU A 430 -13.99 10.30 23.04
CA LEU A 430 -13.43 9.87 21.76
C LEU A 430 -14.01 10.69 20.59
N HIS A 431 -15.29 11.02 20.64
CA HIS A 431 -15.92 11.93 19.67
C HIS A 431 -15.35 13.35 19.76
N ALA A 432 -15.19 13.90 20.97
CA ALA A 432 -14.61 15.23 21.17
C ALA A 432 -13.15 15.31 20.68
N VAL A 433 -12.34 14.29 20.97
CA VAL A 433 -10.94 14.17 20.53
C VAL A 433 -10.83 14.13 19.03
N THR A 434 -11.64 13.30 18.37
CA THR A 434 -11.64 13.18 16.90
C THR A 434 -11.95 14.54 16.27
N TYR A 435 -12.99 15.21 16.77
CA TYR A 435 -13.36 16.55 16.31
C TYR A 435 -12.24 17.56 16.54
N PHE A 436 -11.61 17.52 17.72
CA PHE A 436 -10.53 18.44 18.10
C PHE A 436 -9.35 18.36 17.13
N PHE A 437 -8.81 17.16 16.88
CA PHE A 437 -7.63 17.00 16.01
C PHE A 437 -7.92 17.34 14.54
N GLU A 438 -9.14 17.06 14.05
CA GLU A 438 -9.56 17.48 12.71
C GLU A 438 -9.58 19.01 12.54
N HIS A 439 -10.00 19.74 13.58
CA HIS A 439 -10.09 21.20 13.54
C HIS A 439 -8.76 21.88 13.88
N LEU A 440 -7.97 21.29 14.79
CA LEU A 440 -6.64 21.75 15.17
C LEU A 440 -5.76 21.92 13.94
N GLN A 441 -5.70 20.90 13.07
CA GLN A 441 -4.87 20.96 11.87
C GLN A 441 -5.34 22.07 10.91
N LYS A 442 -6.66 22.18 10.70
CA LYS A 442 -7.25 23.20 9.81
C LYS A 442 -7.01 24.62 10.29
N ILE A 443 -7.09 24.85 11.61
CA ILE A 443 -6.88 26.16 12.22
C ILE A 443 -5.40 26.52 12.23
N THR A 444 -4.53 25.60 12.66
CA THR A 444 -3.08 25.83 12.72
C THR A 444 -2.50 26.23 11.36
N ARG A 445 -2.91 25.55 10.28
CA ARG A 445 -2.49 25.88 8.91
C ARG A 445 -2.87 27.31 8.49
N LYS A 446 -3.97 27.85 9.01
CA LYS A 446 -4.46 29.20 8.66
C LYS A 446 -3.89 30.27 9.58
N ASN A 447 -3.73 29.97 10.86
CA ASN A 447 -3.29 30.92 11.88
C ASN A 447 -2.63 30.17 13.06
N PRO A 448 -1.31 29.90 13.01
CA PRO A 448 -0.62 29.15 14.07
C PRO A 448 -0.59 29.91 15.41
N ILE A 449 -0.53 31.25 15.35
CA ILE A 449 -0.51 32.13 16.53
C ILE A 449 -1.79 31.97 17.38
N GLN A 450 -2.91 31.63 16.75
CA GLN A 450 -4.18 31.38 17.45
C GLN A 450 -4.07 30.20 18.42
N ILE A 451 -3.42 29.10 18.01
CA ILE A 451 -3.27 27.91 18.86
C ILE A 451 -2.30 28.18 20.01
N GLU A 452 -1.21 28.87 19.73
CA GLU A 452 -0.25 29.29 20.76
C GLU A 452 -0.93 30.15 21.84
N PHE A 453 -1.75 31.13 21.43
CA PHE A 453 -2.54 31.94 22.37
C PHE A 453 -3.47 31.09 23.23
N ILE A 454 -4.20 30.15 22.63
CA ILE A 454 -5.13 29.25 23.36
C ILE A 454 -4.38 28.42 24.40
N LEU A 455 -3.25 27.82 24.03
CA LEU A 455 -2.44 27.00 24.93
C LEU A 455 -1.86 27.84 26.09
N ASN A 456 -1.36 29.04 25.81
CA ASN A 456 -0.84 29.94 26.85
C ASN A 456 -1.93 30.37 27.86
N VAL A 457 -3.14 30.65 27.39
CA VAL A 457 -4.28 30.95 28.28
C VAL A 457 -4.65 29.72 29.12
N PHE A 458 -4.70 28.53 28.50
CA PHE A 458 -4.99 27.29 29.20
C PHE A 458 -3.96 27.02 30.32
N LEU A 459 -2.66 26.99 29.99
CA LEU A 459 -1.59 26.69 30.93
C LEU A 459 -1.48 27.71 32.07
N SER A 460 -1.78 28.99 31.81
CA SER A 460 -1.71 30.04 32.84
C SER A 460 -2.88 30.04 33.83
N ARG A 461 -4.00 29.38 33.48
CA ARG A 461 -5.26 29.47 34.24
C ARG A 461 -5.78 28.15 34.79
N VAL A 462 -5.41 27.01 34.21
CA VAL A 462 -5.83 25.69 34.71
C VAL A 462 -5.17 25.36 36.07
N THR A 463 -5.85 24.53 36.85
CA THR A 463 -5.35 23.94 38.10
C THR A 463 -5.87 22.52 38.25
N ALA A 464 -5.04 21.59 38.74
CA ALA A 464 -5.43 20.19 38.96
C ALA A 464 -6.63 19.98 39.91
N SER A 465 -6.92 20.96 40.79
CA SER A 465 -7.99 20.87 41.79
C SER A 465 -9.34 21.40 41.33
N HIS A 466 -9.43 22.07 40.17
CA HIS A 466 -10.67 22.68 39.69
C HIS A 466 -10.85 22.46 38.19
N THR A 467 -12.01 21.94 37.83
CA THR A 467 -12.41 21.78 36.43
C THR A 467 -12.80 23.12 35.82
N GLY A 468 -12.15 23.52 34.73
CA GLY A 468 -12.50 24.69 33.92
C GLY A 468 -11.52 25.85 33.99
N ILE A 469 -11.79 26.90 33.20
CA ILE A 469 -10.97 28.10 33.12
C ILE A 469 -11.72 29.27 33.75
N HIS A 470 -11.19 29.78 34.86
CA HIS A 470 -11.87 30.80 35.66
C HIS A 470 -11.44 32.23 35.30
N TYR A 471 -12.42 33.12 35.19
CA TYR A 471 -12.24 34.56 35.00
C TYR A 471 -12.98 35.34 36.07
N ARG A 472 -12.41 36.47 36.50
CA ARG A 472 -13.11 37.45 37.32
C ARG A 472 -14.02 38.28 36.42
N TRP A 473 -15.09 38.84 36.97
CA TRP A 473 -16.05 39.62 36.19
C TRP A 473 -15.41 40.83 35.48
N LYS A 474 -14.44 41.47 36.12
CA LYS A 474 -13.65 42.56 35.52
C LYS A 474 -12.85 42.15 34.26
N ASP A 475 -12.58 40.85 34.09
CA ASP A 475 -11.79 40.30 32.99
C ASP A 475 -12.68 39.59 31.96
N ILE A 476 -14.00 39.82 31.96
CA ILE A 476 -14.97 39.10 31.11
C ILE A 476 -14.68 39.25 29.61
N ASN A 477 -14.14 40.40 29.19
CA ASN A 477 -13.74 40.64 27.81
C ASN A 477 -12.58 39.72 27.38
N GLN A 478 -11.70 39.32 28.31
CA GLN A 478 -10.65 38.35 28.02
C GLN A 478 -11.24 36.95 27.82
N LEU A 479 -12.31 36.60 28.56
CA LEU A 479 -13.02 35.34 28.37
C LEU A 479 -13.76 35.31 27.02
N GLU A 480 -14.42 36.42 26.64
CA GLU A 480 -15.06 36.56 25.32
C GLU A 480 -14.01 36.37 24.21
N HIS A 481 -12.85 37.03 24.35
CA HIS A 481 -11.76 36.89 23.39
C HIS A 481 -11.25 35.45 23.34
N PHE A 482 -10.96 34.82 24.48
CA PHE A 482 -10.54 33.43 24.54
C PHE A 482 -11.55 32.49 23.88
N TYR A 483 -12.83 32.59 24.25
CA TYR A 483 -13.90 31.78 23.67
C TYR A 483 -14.00 31.96 22.16
N SER A 484 -13.85 33.19 21.66
CA SER A 484 -13.85 33.48 20.23
C SER A 484 -12.76 32.72 19.46
N GLN A 485 -11.60 32.47 20.09
CA GLN A 485 -10.49 31.75 19.49
C GLN A 485 -10.66 30.23 19.59
N VAL A 486 -11.15 29.70 20.72
CA VAL A 486 -11.15 28.26 20.99
C VAL A 486 -12.44 27.54 20.55
N LYS A 487 -13.57 28.24 20.42
CA LYS A 487 -14.89 27.62 20.23
C LYS A 487 -15.00 26.63 19.07
N ALA A 488 -14.17 26.78 18.02
CA ALA A 488 -14.19 25.94 16.84
C ALA A 488 -13.43 24.62 17.00
N LEU A 489 -12.64 24.47 18.08
CA LEU A 489 -11.88 23.25 18.37
C LEU A 489 -12.74 22.16 19.03
N PHE A 490 -13.90 22.51 19.58
CA PHE A 490 -14.78 21.56 20.24
C PHE A 490 -16.22 21.73 19.74
N PRO A 491 -17.01 20.63 19.65
CA PRO A 491 -18.42 20.74 19.32
C PRO A 491 -19.18 21.65 20.29
N ALA A 492 -20.12 22.44 19.77
CA ALA A 492 -20.86 23.45 20.54
C ALA A 492 -21.50 22.90 21.83
N LYS A 493 -21.95 21.64 21.81
CA LYS A 493 -22.58 20.94 22.94
C LYS A 493 -21.69 20.74 24.17
N PHE A 494 -20.36 20.84 24.02
CA PHE A 494 -19.40 20.64 25.12
C PHE A 494 -19.01 21.94 25.82
N TRP A 495 -19.44 23.09 25.31
CA TRP A 495 -19.18 24.38 25.95
C TRP A 495 -20.23 24.69 27.01
N HIS A 496 -19.76 24.99 28.21
CA HIS A 496 -20.59 25.42 29.33
C HIS A 496 -20.03 26.70 29.92
N LEU A 497 -20.92 27.67 30.19
CA LEU A 497 -20.57 28.90 30.90
C LEU A 497 -21.24 28.90 32.26
N PHE A 498 -20.43 28.94 33.32
CA PHE A 498 -20.92 28.96 34.71
C PHE A 498 -20.71 30.32 35.36
N GLY A 499 -21.74 30.85 36.02
CA GLY A 499 -21.70 32.10 36.77
C GLY A 499 -23.09 32.54 37.24
N GLN A 500 -23.12 33.53 38.14
CA GLN A 500 -24.37 34.08 38.68
C GLN A 500 -24.94 35.15 37.74
N ASP A 501 -26.23 35.05 37.43
CA ASP A 501 -26.99 36.04 36.65
C ASP A 501 -26.39 36.35 35.26
N LEU A 502 -25.86 35.32 34.57
CA LEU A 502 -25.14 35.50 33.30
C LEU A 502 -25.96 36.25 32.23
N GLN A 503 -27.26 35.93 32.09
CA GLN A 503 -28.11 36.53 31.06
C GLN A 503 -28.45 38.00 31.33
N THR A 504 -28.37 38.47 32.58
CA THR A 504 -28.63 39.87 32.94
C THR A 504 -27.35 40.70 33.01
N LYS A 505 -26.21 40.08 33.34
CA LYS A 505 -24.92 40.77 33.51
C LYS A 505 -24.05 40.83 32.26
N LEU A 506 -24.26 39.95 31.27
CA LEU A 506 -23.54 39.98 29.99
C LEU A 506 -24.13 41.03 29.05
N ASP A 507 -23.28 41.84 28.43
CA ASP A 507 -23.68 42.80 27.41
C ASP A 507 -23.70 42.11 26.03
N ALA A 508 -24.87 42.01 25.41
CA ALA A 508 -25.03 41.32 24.13
C ALA A 508 -24.27 41.96 22.95
N LYS A 509 -23.85 43.22 23.06
CA LYS A 509 -23.01 43.91 22.07
C LYS A 509 -21.53 43.71 22.35
N GLN A 510 -21.11 43.77 23.62
CA GLN A 510 -19.69 43.64 23.98
C GLN A 510 -19.23 42.18 24.10
N GLN A 511 -20.08 41.28 24.59
CA GLN A 511 -19.80 39.84 24.74
C GLN A 511 -20.83 38.98 23.99
N PRO A 512 -20.97 39.14 22.66
CA PRO A 512 -22.01 38.48 21.88
C PRO A 512 -21.89 36.96 21.90
N GLN A 513 -20.70 36.39 22.02
CA GLN A 513 -20.52 34.95 21.99
C GLN A 513 -20.81 34.30 23.34
N LEU A 514 -20.33 34.89 24.43
CA LEU A 514 -20.69 34.45 25.78
C LEU A 514 -22.18 34.60 26.05
N PHE A 515 -22.82 35.67 25.57
CA PHE A 515 -24.27 35.86 25.72
C PHE A 515 -25.06 34.75 25.00
N LYS A 516 -24.64 34.36 23.78
CA LYS A 516 -25.24 33.23 23.06
C LYS A 516 -25.03 31.91 23.80
N LEU A 517 -23.83 31.68 24.34
CA LEU A 517 -23.51 30.47 25.09
C LEU A 517 -24.33 30.37 26.40
N ALA A 518 -24.51 31.48 27.11
CA ALA A 518 -25.32 31.56 28.33
C ALA A 518 -26.81 31.24 28.08
N LYS A 519 -27.33 31.54 26.88
CA LYS A 519 -28.69 31.17 26.48
C LYS A 519 -28.84 29.71 26.09
N ALA A 520 -27.78 29.11 25.55
CA ALA A 520 -27.78 27.72 25.08
C ALA A 520 -27.47 26.70 26.19
N SER A 521 -26.88 27.14 27.30
CA SER A 521 -26.50 26.28 28.43
C SER A 521 -27.74 25.83 29.21
N THR A 522 -27.91 24.52 29.40
CA THR A 522 -28.97 23.93 30.23
C THR A 522 -28.53 23.81 31.69
N ASP A 523 -29.45 23.99 32.64
CA ASP A 523 -29.19 24.04 34.09
C ASP A 523 -28.67 22.73 34.73
N LYS A 524 -28.43 21.67 33.95
CA LYS A 524 -28.02 20.35 34.46
C LYS A 524 -26.65 19.96 33.92
N HIS A 525 -25.66 19.99 34.80
CA HIS A 525 -24.32 19.45 34.55
C HIS A 525 -24.40 17.93 34.27
N PRO A 526 -23.81 17.42 33.18
CA PRO A 526 -23.48 16.00 33.10
C PRO A 526 -22.42 15.71 34.18
N VAL A 527 -22.71 14.76 35.07
CA VAL A 527 -21.80 14.32 36.14
C VAL A 527 -20.53 13.64 35.58
N VAL A 528 -20.52 13.34 34.28
CA VAL A 528 -19.54 12.49 33.61
C VAL A 528 -18.15 13.13 33.49
N PHE A 529 -18.04 14.46 33.35
CA PHE A 529 -16.75 15.14 33.13
C PHE A 529 -16.00 15.57 34.41
N GLN A 530 -16.47 15.18 35.61
CA GLN A 530 -15.84 15.60 36.88
C GLN A 530 -14.53 14.86 37.22
N LYS A 531 -14.17 13.81 36.49
CA LYS A 531 -13.03 12.95 36.84
C LYS A 531 -11.82 13.05 35.90
N VAL A 532 -11.86 13.89 34.88
CA VAL A 532 -10.76 14.01 33.93
C VAL A 532 -10.15 15.41 34.05
N CYS A 533 -9.25 15.53 35.02
CA CYS A 533 -8.20 16.55 35.03
C CYS A 533 -6.87 15.83 34.77
#